data_AF-A0A917KWL3-F1
#
_entry.id   AF-A0A917KWL3-F1
#
_cell.length_a   1.000
_cell.length_b   1.000
_cell.length_c   1.000
_cell.angle_alpha   90.00
_cell.angle_beta   90.00
_cell.angle_gamma   90.00
#
_symmetry.space_group_name_H-M   'P 1'
#
loop_
_entity.id
_entity.type
_entity.pdbx_description
1 polymer ?
#
loop_
_entity_poly.entity_id
_entity_poly.type
_entity_poly.pdbx_seq_one_letter_code
_entity_poly.pdbx_strand_id
1 'polypeptide(L)'
;MSAIAAPSDTTGTASALRRLYFVRFAFAIVWAIVMFTMTDEITAFGAVLLVLYPLFDVGAAIYDAKVSRGTGSPTLLYVNVAVSLVTAIGLAVACASGIPAVLRVWGAWAVVAGLVQLIVAIPRRKMGGQWPMFLSGGISVLAGASFIATAGADDPSLTNAVGYAVPGGIFFLLSALRLGRAAQEN
;
A
#
# COMPACT_ATOMS: atom_id res chain seq x y z
N MET A 1 18.54 35.67 25.36
CA MET A 1 17.38 34.75 25.42
C MET A 1 17.37 33.98 24.12
N SER A 2 17.78 32.71 24.14
CA SER A 2 17.72 31.84 22.96
C SER A 2 16.27 31.44 22.73
N ALA A 3 15.67 31.91 21.64
CA ALA A 3 14.37 31.43 21.21
C ALA A 3 14.53 29.98 20.75
N ILE A 4 13.99 29.03 21.52
CA ILE A 4 13.78 27.67 21.05
C ILE A 4 12.74 27.80 19.94
N ALA A 5 13.18 27.70 18.69
CA ALA A 5 12.26 27.63 17.56
C ALA A 5 11.34 26.43 17.79
N ALA A 6 10.02 26.68 17.86
CA ALA A 6 9.05 25.59 17.85
C ALA A 6 9.32 24.73 16.61
N PRO A 7 9.29 23.39 16.72
CA PRO A 7 9.50 22.53 15.57
C PRO A 7 8.52 22.95 14.48
N SER A 8 9.02 23.31 13.30
CA SER A 8 8.22 23.64 12.14
C SER A 8 7.24 22.48 11.87
N ASP A 9 5.98 22.78 11.55
CA ASP A 9 4.92 21.78 11.30
C ASP A 9 5.35 20.66 10.33
N THR A 10 6.30 20.97 9.46
CA THR A 10 6.98 20.07 8.53
C THR A 10 7.77 18.95 9.21
N THR A 11 8.51 19.24 10.28
CA THR A 11 9.33 18.25 11.02
C THR A 11 8.43 17.28 11.80
N GLY A 12 7.34 17.78 12.39
CA GLY A 12 6.32 16.94 13.03
C GLY A 12 5.63 16.01 12.05
N THR A 13 5.24 16.53 10.88
CA THR A 13 4.64 15.76 9.78
C THR A 13 5.59 14.66 9.27
N ALA A 14 6.87 14.98 9.04
CA ALA A 14 7.87 14.02 8.59
C ALA A 14 8.09 12.89 9.61
N SER A 15 8.16 13.21 10.91
CA SER A 15 8.28 12.18 11.96
C SER A 15 7.07 11.23 11.99
N ALA A 16 5.85 11.78 11.88
CA ALA A 16 4.62 10.99 11.87
C ALA A 16 4.54 10.07 10.64
N LEU A 17 4.86 10.58 9.45
CA LEU A 17 4.90 9.80 8.22
C LEU A 17 5.98 8.72 8.25
N ARG A 18 7.16 9.01 8.83
CA ARG A 18 8.21 8.01 9.03
C ARG A 18 7.70 6.84 9.87
N ARG A 19 7.03 7.13 10.99
CA ARG A 19 6.45 6.10 11.87
C ARG A 19 5.37 5.31 11.15
N LEU A 20 4.50 5.98 10.38
CA LEU A 20 3.50 5.31 9.55
C LEU A 20 4.14 4.32 8.58
N TYR A 21 5.20 4.73 7.86
CA TYR A 21 5.87 3.86 6.91
C TYR A 21 6.55 2.64 7.56
N PHE A 22 7.14 2.78 8.75
CA PHE A 22 7.63 1.62 9.50
C PHE A 22 6.52 0.65 9.90
N VAL A 23 5.37 1.17 10.34
CA VAL A 23 4.20 0.34 10.69
C VAL A 23 3.65 -0.37 9.46
N ARG A 24 3.55 0.32 8.32
CA ARG A 24 3.12 -0.28 7.04
C ARG A 24 4.09 -1.36 6.56
N PHE A 25 5.41 -1.16 6.71
CA PHE A 25 6.42 -2.17 6.42
C PHE A 25 6.24 -3.41 7.30
N ALA A 26 6.19 -3.22 8.62
CA ALA A 26 6.07 -4.32 9.57
C ALA A 26 4.78 -5.13 9.32
N PHE A 27 3.65 -4.43 9.10
CA PHE A 27 2.40 -5.06 8.74
C PHE A 27 2.51 -5.89 7.45
N ALA A 28 3.07 -5.33 6.37
CA ALA A 28 3.18 -6.03 5.09
C ALA A 28 4.03 -7.31 5.21
N ILE A 29 5.14 -7.26 5.95
CA ILE A 29 6.01 -8.43 6.14
C ILE A 29 5.35 -9.48 7.02
N VAL A 30 4.78 -9.09 8.17
CA VAL A 30 4.09 -10.03 9.07
C VAL A 30 2.91 -10.67 8.35
N TRP A 31 2.10 -9.87 7.66
CA TRP A 31 0.98 -10.36 6.88
C TRP A 31 1.43 -11.34 5.80
N ALA A 32 2.50 -11.04 5.06
CA ALA A 32 3.01 -11.92 4.02
C ALA A 32 3.48 -13.26 4.59
N ILE A 33 4.28 -13.23 5.66
CA ILE A 33 4.78 -14.45 6.34
C ILE A 33 3.61 -15.33 6.78
N VAL A 34 2.59 -14.75 7.40
CA VAL A 34 1.42 -15.49 7.86
C VAL A 34 0.63 -16.03 6.66
N MET A 35 0.34 -15.21 5.65
CA MET A 35 -0.42 -15.63 4.47
C MET A 35 0.27 -16.71 3.64
N PHE A 36 1.61 -16.76 3.63
CA PHE A 36 2.35 -17.84 2.96
C PHE A 36 2.07 -19.22 3.54
N THR A 37 1.55 -19.33 4.76
CA THR A 37 1.19 -20.63 5.35
C THR A 37 -0.20 -21.12 4.91
N MET A 38 -0.91 -20.38 4.06
CA MET A 38 -2.31 -20.66 3.68
C MET A 38 -2.61 -20.22 2.24
N THR A 39 -1.68 -20.47 1.32
CA THR A 39 -1.80 -20.04 -0.09
C THR A 39 -2.65 -20.96 -0.97
N ASP A 40 -2.82 -22.21 -0.54
CA ASP A 40 -3.38 -23.29 -1.35
C ASP A 40 -4.88 -23.47 -1.09
N GLU A 41 -5.38 -22.95 0.03
CA GLU A 41 -6.80 -22.96 0.39
C GLU A 41 -7.20 -21.68 1.14
N ILE A 42 -8.44 -21.23 0.93
CA ILE A 42 -8.99 -20.09 1.65
C ILE A 42 -9.62 -20.59 2.95
N THR A 43 -8.85 -20.57 4.02
CA THR A 43 -9.37 -20.78 5.37
C THR A 43 -10.14 -19.55 5.86
N ALA A 44 -11.00 -19.70 6.87
CA ALA A 44 -11.68 -18.56 7.49
C ALA A 44 -10.69 -17.51 8.02
N PHE A 45 -9.54 -17.97 8.55
CA PHE A 45 -8.48 -17.08 9.02
C PHE A 45 -7.78 -16.35 7.86
N GLY A 46 -7.49 -17.05 6.76
CA GLY A 46 -6.94 -16.45 5.54
C GLY A 46 -7.87 -15.42 4.91
N ALA A 47 -9.18 -15.70 4.89
CA ALA A 47 -10.19 -14.74 4.43
C ALA A 47 -10.18 -13.46 5.28
N VAL A 48 -10.11 -13.59 6.61
CA VAL A 48 -10.00 -12.43 7.52
C VAL A 48 -8.74 -11.63 7.22
N LEU A 49 -7.59 -12.29 7.02
CA LEU A 49 -6.33 -11.61 6.69
C LEU A 49 -6.38 -10.90 5.33
N LEU A 50 -6.98 -11.52 4.32
CA LEU A 50 -7.18 -10.92 3.00
C LEU A 50 -8.01 -9.64 3.08
N VAL A 51 -9.09 -9.63 3.88
CA VAL A 51 -9.92 -8.43 4.10
C VAL A 51 -9.21 -7.40 4.99
N LEU A 52 -8.43 -7.85 5.97
CA LEU A 52 -7.72 -6.97 6.89
C LEU A 52 -6.69 -6.07 6.18
N TYR A 53 -6.04 -6.57 5.13
CA TYR A 53 -5.02 -5.81 4.42
C TYR A 53 -5.52 -4.50 3.81
N PRO A 54 -6.57 -4.48 2.95
CA PRO A 54 -7.10 -3.23 2.43
C PRO A 54 -7.72 -2.34 3.53
N LEU A 55 -8.27 -2.91 4.61
CA LEU A 55 -8.75 -2.11 5.74
C LEU A 55 -7.60 -1.41 6.49
N PHE A 56 -6.48 -2.09 6.66
CA PHE A 56 -5.26 -1.47 7.20
C PHE A 56 -4.78 -0.34 6.29
N ASP A 57 -4.84 -0.53 4.97
CA ASP A 57 -4.48 0.50 4.00
C ASP A 57 -5.42 1.74 4.07
N VAL A 58 -6.72 1.54 4.30
CA VAL A 58 -7.66 2.63 4.59
C VAL A 58 -7.23 3.43 5.83
N GLY A 59 -6.95 2.74 6.94
CA GLY A 59 -6.50 3.40 8.17
C GLY A 59 -5.21 4.19 7.96
N ALA A 60 -4.27 3.62 7.20
CA ALA A 60 -3.02 4.27 6.88
C ALA A 60 -3.20 5.52 5.99
N ALA A 61 -4.08 5.45 4.98
CA ALA A 61 -4.39 6.58 4.12
C ALA A 61 -5.13 7.72 4.85
N ILE A 62 -6.04 7.38 5.77
CA ILE A 62 -6.71 8.37 6.64
C ILE A 62 -5.70 9.05 7.57
N TYR A 63 -4.78 8.28 8.17
CA TYR A 63 -3.75 8.83 9.04
C TYR A 63 -2.81 9.76 8.28
N ASP A 64 -2.34 9.35 7.08
CA ASP A 64 -1.54 10.20 6.19
C ASP A 64 -2.31 11.50 5.87
N ALA A 65 -3.58 11.40 5.45
CA ALA A 65 -4.39 12.57 5.13
C ALA A 65 -4.55 13.51 6.34
N LYS A 66 -4.57 12.96 7.56
CA LYS A 66 -4.67 13.74 8.79
C LYS A 66 -3.37 14.48 9.12
N VAL A 67 -2.21 13.84 8.97
CA VAL A 67 -0.92 14.46 9.29
C VAL A 67 -0.43 15.39 8.16
N SER A 68 -0.84 15.14 6.92
CA SER A 68 -0.45 15.90 5.73
C SER A 68 -1.39 17.07 5.38
N ARG A 69 -2.36 17.44 6.27
CA ARG A 69 -3.36 18.49 5.97
C ARG A 69 -2.78 19.85 5.62
N GLY A 70 -1.59 20.18 6.14
CA GLY A 70 -0.92 21.46 5.88
C GLY A 70 0.01 21.46 4.67
N THR A 71 0.27 20.31 4.03
CA THR A 71 1.36 20.15 3.05
C THR A 71 0.90 19.88 1.61
N GLY A 72 -0.40 19.76 1.36
CA GLY A 72 -0.95 19.61 0.00
C GLY A 72 -2.37 19.06 -0.07
N SER A 73 -2.83 18.77 -1.29
CA SER A 73 -4.19 18.26 -1.52
C SER A 73 -4.35 16.76 -1.13
N PRO A 74 -5.32 16.41 -0.27
CA PRO A 74 -5.57 15.03 0.18
C PRO A 74 -6.39 14.19 -0.81
N THR A 75 -6.78 14.72 -1.98
CA THR A 75 -7.70 14.07 -2.93
C THR A 75 -7.34 12.61 -3.24
N LEU A 76 -6.04 12.33 -3.43
CA LEU A 76 -5.57 11.01 -3.83
C LEU A 76 -5.59 10.00 -2.68
N LEU A 77 -5.45 10.47 -1.44
CA LEU A 77 -5.59 9.63 -0.26
C LEU A 77 -7.05 9.23 -0.07
N TYR A 78 -8.00 10.13 -0.38
CA TYR A 78 -9.42 9.78 -0.36
C TYR A 78 -9.80 8.79 -1.48
N VAL A 79 -9.22 8.92 -2.67
CA VAL A 79 -9.37 7.89 -3.72
C VAL A 79 -8.84 6.55 -3.24
N ASN A 80 -7.66 6.52 -2.60
CA ASN A 80 -7.10 5.29 -2.04
C ASN A 80 -8.01 4.67 -0.97
N VAL A 81 -8.58 5.48 -0.08
CA VAL A 81 -9.56 5.03 0.92
C VAL A 81 -10.77 4.39 0.23
N ALA A 82 -11.37 5.07 -0.75
CA ALA A 82 -12.55 4.55 -1.45
C ALA A 82 -12.25 3.22 -2.17
N VAL A 83 -11.13 3.16 -2.89
CA VAL A 83 -10.70 1.97 -3.62
C VAL A 83 -10.43 0.81 -2.65
N SER A 84 -9.71 1.05 -1.56
CA SER A 84 -9.40 0.00 -0.57
C SER A 84 -10.64 -0.47 0.19
N LEU A 85 -11.63 0.40 0.47
CA LEU A 85 -12.93 -0.03 1.02
C LEU A 85 -13.71 -0.94 0.07
N VAL A 86 -13.79 -0.56 -1.22
CA VAL A 86 -14.45 -1.38 -2.25
C VAL A 86 -13.75 -2.74 -2.36
N THR A 87 -12.41 -2.76 -2.31
CA THR A 87 -11.63 -4.00 -2.33
C THR A 87 -11.88 -4.86 -1.10
N ALA A 88 -11.96 -4.29 0.10
CA ALA A 88 -12.25 -5.04 1.31
C ALA A 88 -13.61 -5.77 1.22
N ILE A 89 -14.64 -5.07 0.74
CA ILE A 89 -15.97 -5.66 0.50
C ILE A 89 -15.89 -6.73 -0.60
N GLY A 90 -15.19 -6.42 -1.70
CA GLY A 90 -15.00 -7.36 -2.81
C GLY A 90 -14.32 -8.65 -2.38
N LEU A 91 -13.29 -8.57 -1.53
CA LEU A 91 -12.58 -9.74 -1.00
C LEU A 91 -13.44 -10.54 -0.03
N ALA A 92 -14.24 -9.89 0.81
CA ALA A 92 -15.15 -10.57 1.71
C ALA A 92 -16.14 -11.46 0.94
N VAL A 93 -16.64 -10.98 -0.20
CA VAL A 93 -17.50 -11.76 -1.10
C VAL A 93 -16.68 -12.81 -1.87
N ALA A 94 -15.53 -12.43 -2.42
CA ALA A 94 -14.71 -13.29 -3.26
C ALA A 94 -14.14 -14.51 -2.52
N CYS A 95 -13.85 -14.38 -1.22
CA CYS A 95 -13.37 -15.50 -0.41
C CYS A 95 -14.38 -16.66 -0.37
N ALA A 96 -15.69 -16.39 -0.50
CA ALA A 96 -16.72 -17.42 -0.59
C ALA A 96 -16.80 -18.10 -1.98
N SER A 97 -16.11 -17.56 -2.98
CA SER A 97 -16.14 -18.02 -4.38
C SER A 97 -14.83 -18.69 -4.83
N GLY A 98 -13.84 -18.80 -3.95
CA GLY A 98 -12.56 -19.47 -4.21
C GLY A 98 -11.42 -18.55 -4.66
N ILE A 99 -10.23 -19.13 -4.77
CA ILE A 99 -8.96 -18.43 -5.07
C ILE A 99 -9.02 -17.61 -6.38
N PRO A 100 -9.61 -18.10 -7.49
CA PRO A 100 -9.75 -17.30 -8.71
C PRO A 100 -10.45 -15.96 -8.49
N ALA A 101 -11.54 -15.94 -7.71
CA ALA A 101 -12.28 -14.73 -7.44
C ALA A 101 -11.45 -13.74 -6.62
N VAL A 102 -10.74 -14.24 -5.60
CA VAL A 102 -9.82 -13.45 -4.77
C VAL A 102 -8.71 -12.83 -5.62
N LEU A 103 -8.06 -13.62 -6.48
CA LEU A 103 -6.99 -13.14 -7.36
C LEU A 103 -7.47 -12.03 -8.31
N ARG A 104 -8.70 -12.14 -8.83
CA ARG A 104 -9.30 -11.10 -9.70
C ARG A 104 -9.54 -9.80 -8.94
N VAL A 105 -10.15 -9.86 -7.76
CA VAL A 105 -10.42 -8.67 -6.93
C VAL A 105 -9.12 -8.02 -6.47
N TRP A 106 -8.19 -8.83 -5.97
CA TRP A 106 -6.87 -8.36 -5.52
C TRP A 106 -6.05 -7.77 -6.67
N GLY A 107 -6.05 -8.44 -7.83
CA GLY A 107 -5.38 -7.97 -9.03
C GLY A 107 -5.96 -6.65 -9.55
N ALA A 108 -7.30 -6.53 -9.60
CA ALA A 108 -7.97 -5.29 -9.99
C ALA A 108 -7.61 -4.13 -9.05
N TRP A 109 -7.58 -4.38 -7.75
CA TRP A 109 -7.12 -3.41 -6.75
C TRP A 109 -5.69 -2.95 -7.01
N ALA A 110 -4.75 -3.90 -7.20
CA ALA A 110 -3.35 -3.59 -7.46
C ALA A 110 -3.16 -2.77 -8.75
N VAL A 111 -3.92 -3.06 -9.80
CA VAL A 111 -3.92 -2.27 -11.04
C VAL A 111 -4.44 -0.85 -10.78
N VAL A 112 -5.60 -0.69 -10.14
CA VAL A 112 -6.19 0.62 -9.88
C VAL A 112 -5.28 1.46 -8.99
N ALA A 113 -4.78 0.89 -7.89
CA ALA A 113 -3.86 1.56 -6.98
C ALA A 113 -2.56 1.96 -7.68
N GLY A 114 -1.99 1.07 -8.51
CA GLY A 114 -0.80 1.34 -9.30
C GLY A 114 -1.00 2.44 -10.34
N LEU A 115 -2.13 2.44 -11.05
CA LEU A 115 -2.50 3.49 -12.01
C LEU A 115 -2.67 4.85 -11.31
N VAL A 116 -3.32 4.88 -10.15
CA VAL A 116 -3.42 6.10 -9.34
C VAL A 116 -2.01 6.61 -8.99
N GLN A 117 -1.12 5.75 -8.51
CA GLN A 117 0.27 6.15 -8.21
C GLN A 117 1.00 6.70 -9.45
N LEU A 118 0.81 6.09 -10.62
CA LEU A 118 1.41 6.55 -11.88
C LEU A 118 0.87 7.91 -12.33
N ILE A 119 -0.46 8.10 -12.30
CA ILE A 119 -1.12 9.37 -12.69
C ILE A 119 -0.64 10.52 -11.80
N VAL A 120 -0.47 10.26 -10.50
CA VAL A 120 0.02 11.23 -9.52
C VAL A 120 1.49 11.57 -9.72
N ALA A 121 2.29 10.59 -10.11
CA ALA A 121 3.72 10.76 -10.33
C ALA A 121 4.01 11.62 -11.58
N ILE A 122 3.14 11.64 -12.59
CA ILE A 122 3.33 12.38 -13.86
C ILE A 122 3.56 13.90 -13.65
N PRO A 123 2.66 14.66 -12.99
CA PRO A 123 2.88 16.09 -12.77
C PRO A 123 4.06 16.38 -11.83
N ARG A 124 4.44 15.44 -10.96
CA ARG A 124 5.56 15.56 -10.01
C ARG A 124 6.92 15.19 -10.61
N ARG A 125 6.98 14.67 -11.85
CA ARG A 125 8.23 14.37 -12.57
C ARG A 125 9.16 15.57 -12.71
N LYS A 126 8.60 16.78 -12.85
CA LYS A 126 9.38 18.03 -12.97
C LYS A 126 10.12 18.43 -11.69
N MET A 127 9.84 17.76 -10.56
CA MET A 127 10.39 18.07 -9.24
C MET A 127 11.50 17.08 -8.79
N GLY A 128 12.02 16.23 -9.69
CA GLY A 128 13.26 15.46 -9.48
C GLY A 128 13.25 14.33 -8.43
N GLY A 129 12.17 14.13 -7.66
CA GLY A 129 12.22 13.33 -6.43
C GLY A 129 11.47 11.99 -6.36
N GLN A 130 10.65 11.62 -7.35
CA GLN A 130 9.61 10.56 -7.18
C GLN A 130 9.71 9.33 -8.11
N TRP A 131 10.88 9.03 -8.68
CA TRP A 131 11.09 7.78 -9.43
C TRP A 131 10.70 6.49 -8.67
N PRO A 132 10.88 6.36 -7.33
CA PRO A 132 10.44 5.18 -6.59
C PRO A 132 8.92 4.95 -6.65
N MET A 133 8.13 6.03 -6.70
CA MET A 133 6.67 5.97 -6.78
C MET A 133 6.20 5.56 -8.18
N PHE A 134 6.96 5.95 -9.22
CA PHE A 134 6.75 5.50 -10.60
C PHE A 134 7.05 4.00 -10.76
N LEU A 135 8.17 3.53 -10.18
CA LEU A 135 8.56 2.13 -10.23
C LEU A 135 7.59 1.24 -9.44
N SER A 136 7.20 1.68 -8.23
CA SER A 136 6.19 1.00 -7.41
C SER A 136 4.85 0.86 -8.14
N GLY A 137 4.33 1.97 -8.69
CA GLY A 137 3.06 1.94 -9.43
C GLY A 137 3.11 1.05 -10.66
N GLY A 138 4.22 1.03 -11.40
CA GLY A 138 4.43 0.12 -12.52
C GLY A 138 4.45 -1.35 -12.10
N ILE A 139 5.17 -1.68 -11.01
CA ILE A 139 5.24 -3.04 -10.46
C ILE A 139 3.85 -3.48 -9.95
N SER A 140 3.06 -2.58 -9.33
CA SER A 140 1.68 -2.85 -8.93
C SER A 140 0.78 -3.22 -10.11
N VAL A 141 0.86 -2.47 -11.22
CA VAL A 141 0.05 -2.75 -12.42
C VAL A 141 0.42 -4.09 -13.04
N LEU A 142 1.72 -4.36 -13.18
CA LEU A 142 2.20 -5.62 -13.75
C LEU A 142 1.84 -6.83 -12.88
N ALA A 143 2.02 -6.71 -11.57
CA ALA A 143 1.64 -7.76 -10.62
C ALA A 143 0.13 -7.99 -10.62
N GLY A 144 -0.68 -6.92 -10.59
CA GLY A 144 -2.13 -7.02 -10.63
C GLY A 144 -2.65 -7.67 -11.91
N ALA A 145 -2.08 -7.31 -13.07
CA ALA A 145 -2.40 -7.96 -14.35
C ALA A 145 -2.01 -9.45 -14.34
N SER A 146 -0.86 -9.79 -13.75
CA SER A 146 -0.43 -11.19 -13.60
C SER A 146 -1.40 -11.99 -12.74
N PHE A 147 -1.90 -11.44 -11.63
CA PHE A 147 -2.88 -12.14 -10.77
C PHE A 147 -4.19 -12.41 -11.49
N ILE A 148 -4.68 -11.46 -12.29
CA ILE A 148 -5.89 -11.65 -13.10
C ILE A 148 -5.66 -12.75 -14.14
N ALA A 149 -4.50 -12.78 -14.79
CA ALA A 149 -4.16 -13.82 -15.76
C ALA A 149 -4.05 -15.20 -15.13
N THR A 150 -3.39 -15.32 -13.97
CA THR A 150 -3.24 -16.60 -13.26
C THR A 150 -4.52 -17.08 -12.61
N ALA A 151 -5.53 -16.21 -12.43
CA ALA A 151 -6.85 -16.61 -11.93
C ALA A 151 -7.62 -17.54 -12.89
N GLY A 152 -7.18 -17.71 -14.13
CA GLY A 152 -7.72 -18.67 -15.10
C GLY A 152 -6.84 -19.90 -15.34
N ALA A 153 -5.75 -20.07 -14.58
CA ALA A 153 -4.87 -21.22 -14.71
C ALA A 153 -5.50 -22.50 -14.10
N ASP A 154 -4.99 -23.66 -14.49
CA ASP A 154 -5.48 -24.97 -14.03
C ASP A 154 -5.32 -25.17 -12.51
N ASP A 155 -4.31 -24.55 -11.91
CA ASP A 155 -4.04 -24.57 -10.45
C ASP A 155 -3.71 -23.15 -9.92
N PRO A 156 -4.74 -22.33 -9.63
CA PRO A 156 -4.56 -20.95 -9.19
C PRO A 156 -4.21 -20.90 -7.69
N SER A 157 -3.03 -20.34 -7.37
CA SER A 157 -2.52 -20.18 -6.00
C SER A 157 -2.39 -18.70 -5.59
N LEU A 158 -2.54 -18.41 -4.30
CA LEU A 158 -2.32 -17.08 -3.74
C LEU A 158 -0.84 -16.69 -3.61
N THR A 159 0.10 -17.62 -3.81
CA THR A 159 1.54 -17.42 -3.61
C THR A 159 2.07 -16.14 -4.25
N ASN A 160 1.72 -15.88 -5.50
CA ASN A 160 2.18 -14.70 -6.22
C ASN A 160 1.55 -13.40 -5.65
N ALA A 161 0.27 -13.46 -5.27
CA ALA A 161 -0.43 -12.32 -4.67
C ALA A 161 0.12 -11.97 -3.28
N VAL A 162 0.46 -12.98 -2.48
CA VAL A 162 1.07 -12.82 -1.16
C VAL A 162 2.50 -12.29 -1.28
N GLY A 163 3.32 -12.88 -2.17
CA GLY A 163 4.70 -12.48 -2.39
C GLY A 163 4.87 -11.03 -2.85
N TYR A 164 3.87 -10.49 -3.54
CA TYR A 164 3.85 -9.09 -3.96
C TYR A 164 3.81 -8.08 -2.81
N ALA A 165 3.32 -8.45 -1.63
CA ALA A 165 3.36 -7.58 -0.46
C ALA A 165 4.80 -7.28 0.00
N VAL A 166 5.77 -8.15 -0.31
CA VAL A 166 7.18 -8.00 0.11
C VAL A 166 7.87 -6.81 -0.58
N PRO A 167 7.87 -6.68 -1.93
CA PRO A 167 8.33 -5.46 -2.59
C PRO A 167 7.63 -4.19 -2.07
N GLY A 168 6.31 -4.23 -1.86
CA GLY A 168 5.56 -3.11 -1.28
C GLY A 168 6.06 -2.70 0.11
N GLY A 169 6.33 -3.69 0.97
CA GLY A 169 6.97 -3.49 2.27
C GLY A 169 8.32 -2.79 2.15
N ILE A 170 9.20 -3.26 1.27
CA ILE A 170 10.53 -2.67 1.05
C ILE A 170 10.41 -1.19 0.65
N PHE A 171 9.45 -0.83 -0.20
CA PHE A 171 9.22 0.57 -0.56
C PHE A 171 8.78 1.42 0.65
N PHE A 172 7.95 0.90 1.56
CA PHE A 172 7.64 1.61 2.81
C PHE A 172 8.89 1.81 3.66
N LEU A 173 9.74 0.80 3.82
CA LEU A 173 11.00 0.93 4.56
C LEU A 173 11.93 1.99 3.96
N LEU A 174 12.13 1.97 2.64
CA LEU A 174 12.95 2.97 1.94
C LEU A 174 12.39 4.39 2.13
N SER A 175 11.06 4.54 2.11
CA SER A 175 10.38 5.82 2.34
C SER A 175 10.59 6.33 3.77
N ALA A 176 10.55 5.42 4.76
CA ALA A 176 10.84 5.74 6.16
C ALA A 176 12.30 6.19 6.37
N LEU A 177 13.26 5.47 5.80
CA LEU A 177 14.69 5.80 5.90
C LEU A 177 15.01 7.15 5.27
N ARG A 178 14.39 7.46 4.13
CA ARG A 178 14.58 8.74 3.44
C ARG A 178 14.04 9.92 4.25
N LEU A 179 12.85 9.79 4.85
CA LEU A 179 12.30 10.82 5.74
C LEU A 179 13.17 11.03 6.99
N GLY A 180 13.81 9.98 7.48
CA GLY A 180 14.77 10.08 8.59
C GLY A 180 16.00 10.93 8.25
N ARG A 181 16.56 10.78 7.05
CA ARG A 181 17.73 11.56 6.60
C ARG A 181 17.40 13.03 6.32
N ALA A 182 16.28 13.30 5.64
CA ALA A 182 15.84 14.66 5.35
C ALA A 182 15.53 15.49 6.62
N ALA A 183 15.19 14.83 7.74
CA ALA A 183 14.99 15.48 9.03
C ALA A 183 16.31 15.75 9.80
N GLN A 184 17.44 15.15 9.39
CA GLN A 184 18.77 15.42 9.96
C GLN A 184 19.57 16.46 9.16
N GLU A 185 19.19 16.72 7.91
CA GLU A 185 19.84 17.69 7.02
C GLU A 185 19.24 19.11 7.09
N ASN A 186 18.14 19.30 7.83
CA ASN A 186 17.50 20.61 8.11
C ASN A 186 17.66 20.98 9.59
#